data_AF-A0AA87K6W3-F1
#
_entry.id   AF-A0AA87K6W3-F1
#
_cell.length_a   1.000
_cell.length_b   1.000
_cell.length_c   1.000
_cell.angle_alpha   90.00
_cell.angle_beta   90.00
_cell.angle_gamma   90.00
#
_symmetry.space_group_name_H-M   'P 1'
#
loop_
_entity.id
_entity.type
_entity.pdbx_description
1 polymer ?
#
loop_
_entity_poly.entity_id
_entity_poly.type
_entity_poly.pdbx_seq_one_letter_code
_entity_poly.pdbx_strand_id
1 'polypeptide(L)'
;MSKKRKIDWLLITAYLLLSIIGLLMIYSASSYRLMTAGGAPAALFQRQLIFLLLSWGMILLIQKTRVEILLSKKLAVGLLAFGIVMLLLAYLPFFGVSVNGAQRWISIFGIQFQPSEITNVGMILYLANYFKDKRSFNELKKTALSLISMLWAGSNAA
;
A
#
# COMPACT_ATOMS: atom_id res chain seq x y z
N MET A 1 20.99 -5.41 24.72
CA MET A 1 19.93 -4.54 25.27
C MET A 1 18.67 -4.67 24.45
N SER A 2 17.64 -5.32 25.01
CA SER A 2 16.31 -5.43 24.40
C SER A 2 15.68 -4.04 24.30
N LYS A 3 15.65 -3.46 23.10
CA LYS A 3 14.93 -2.21 22.82
C LYS A 3 13.44 -2.55 22.94
N LYS A 4 12.84 -2.31 24.11
CA LYS A 4 11.39 -2.47 24.31
C LYS A 4 10.69 -1.67 23.21
N ARG A 5 9.94 -2.34 22.34
CA ARG A 5 9.12 -1.66 21.35
C ARG A 5 8.06 -0.88 22.13
N LYS A 6 8.26 0.43 22.28
CA LYS A 6 7.24 1.31 22.83
C LYS A 6 6.14 1.39 21.78
N ILE A 7 4.97 0.88 22.11
CA ILE A 7 3.77 1.05 21.29
C ILE A 7 3.39 2.53 21.39
N ASP A 8 3.23 3.17 20.23
CA ASP A 8 2.75 4.54 20.17
C ASP A 8 1.21 4.54 20.30
N TRP A 9 0.74 4.76 21.52
CA TRP A 9 -0.68 4.80 21.84
C TRP A 9 -1.39 5.96 21.13
N LEU A 10 -0.71 7.08 20.87
CA LEU A 10 -1.31 8.21 20.17
C LEU A 10 -1.68 7.83 18.74
N LEU A 11 -0.78 7.16 18.04
CA LEU A 11 -1.01 6.71 16.67
C LEU A 11 -2.12 5.66 16.59
N ILE A 12 -2.17 4.72 17.55
CA ILE A 12 -3.24 3.72 17.61
C ILE A 12 -4.60 4.36 17.87
N THR A 13 -4.68 5.28 18.83
CA THR A 13 -5.94 5.97 19.14
C THR A 13 -6.40 6.82 17.96
N ALA A 14 -5.51 7.55 17.30
CA ALA A 14 -5.83 8.33 16.10
C ALA A 14 -6.37 7.43 14.97
N TYR A 15 -5.71 6.29 14.72
CA TYR A 15 -6.13 5.30 13.74
C TYR A 15 -7.54 4.73 14.05
N LEU A 16 -7.80 4.38 15.31
CA LEU A 16 -9.11 3.88 15.75
C LEU A 16 -10.21 4.91 15.55
N LEU A 17 -9.99 6.15 16.00
CA LEU A 17 -10.97 7.22 15.86
C LEU A 17 -11.30 7.47 14.39
N LEU A 18 -10.28 7.55 13.53
CA LEU A 18 -10.47 7.78 12.11
C LEU A 18 -11.22 6.61 11.43
N SER A 19 -10.92 5.37 11.85
CA SER A 19 -11.61 4.18 11.35
C SER A 19 -13.08 4.12 11.76
N ILE A 20 -13.41 4.48 13.00
CA ILE A 20 -14.79 4.54 13.50
C ILE A 20 -15.58 5.63 12.75
N ILE A 21 -14.98 6.82 12.58
CA ILE A 21 -15.60 7.89 11.79
C ILE A 21 -15.86 7.42 10.36
N GLY A 22 -14.87 6.76 9.72
CA GLY A 22 -15.03 6.21 8.38
C GLY A 22 -16.15 5.17 8.27
N LEU A 23 -16.28 4.27 9.25
CA LEU A 23 -17.37 3.29 9.30
C LEU A 23 -18.75 3.95 9.39
N LEU A 24 -18.89 4.98 10.25
CA LEU A 24 -20.13 5.73 10.40
C LEU A 24 -20.49 6.47 9.10
N MET A 25 -19.50 7.07 8.43
CA MET A 25 -19.71 7.77 7.17
C MET A 25 -20.16 6.84 6.04
N ILE A 26 -19.58 5.63 5.95
CA ILE A 26 -19.99 4.63 4.96
C ILE A 26 -21.44 4.21 5.19
N TYR A 27 -21.83 3.96 6.44
CA TYR A 27 -23.21 3.62 6.77
C TYR A 27 -24.17 4.76 6.42
N SER A 28 -23.84 6.00 6.81
CA SER A 28 -24.67 7.17 6.54
C SER A 28 -24.86 7.43 5.04
N ALA A 29 -23.77 7.43 4.26
CA ALA A 29 -23.82 7.75 2.83
C ALA A 29 -24.39 6.61 1.96
N SER A 30 -24.22 5.36 2.38
CA SER A 30 -24.55 4.20 1.54
C SER A 30 -25.88 3.55 1.88
N SER A 31 -26.38 3.70 3.11
CA SER A 31 -27.62 3.06 3.56
C SER A 31 -28.82 3.48 2.71
N TYR A 32 -28.98 4.77 2.43
CA TYR A 32 -30.07 5.29 1.60
C TYR A 32 -30.01 4.73 0.17
N ARG A 33 -28.82 4.73 -0.44
CA ARG A 33 -28.60 4.25 -1.82
C ARG A 33 -28.90 2.76 -1.98
N LEU A 34 -28.45 1.94 -1.04
CA LEU A 34 -28.67 0.49 -1.05
C LEU A 34 -30.14 0.15 -0.82
N MET A 35 -30.81 0.88 0.07
CA MET A 35 -32.23 0.70 0.37
C MET A 35 -33.09 1.00 -0.87
N THR A 36 -32.80 2.07 -1.60
CA THR A 36 -33.49 2.40 -2.86
C THR A 36 -33.21 1.40 -4.00
N ALA A 37 -32.12 0.65 -3.91
CA ALA A 37 -31.73 -0.36 -4.89
C ALA A 37 -32.15 -1.80 -4.49
N GLY A 38 -32.94 -1.96 -3.43
CA GLY A 38 -33.40 -3.28 -2.95
C GLY A 38 -32.32 -4.14 -2.25
N GLY A 39 -31.16 -3.55 -1.95
CA GLY A 39 -30.06 -4.22 -1.25
C GLY A 39 -30.10 -4.04 0.27
N ALA A 40 -29.34 -4.87 0.99
CA ALA A 40 -29.18 -4.72 2.43
C ALA A 40 -28.41 -3.41 2.77
N PRO A 41 -29.00 -2.45 3.49
CA PRO A 41 -28.38 -1.14 3.78
C PRO A 41 -27.04 -1.26 4.53
N ALA A 42 -26.86 -2.35 5.28
CA ALA A 42 -25.67 -2.61 6.08
C ALA A 42 -24.56 -3.38 5.33
N ALA A 43 -24.75 -3.81 4.08
CA ALA A 43 -23.80 -4.69 3.39
C ALA A 43 -22.40 -4.06 3.23
N LEU A 44 -22.33 -2.77 2.86
CA LEU A 44 -21.05 -2.06 2.73
C LEU A 44 -20.42 -1.78 4.10
N PHE A 45 -21.23 -1.50 5.12
CA PHE A 45 -20.75 -1.35 6.50
C PHE A 45 -20.15 -2.67 7.03
N GLN A 46 -20.84 -3.80 6.84
CA GLN A 46 -20.35 -5.12 7.23
C GLN A 46 -19.06 -5.47 6.53
N ARG A 47 -18.96 -5.21 5.22
CA ARG A 47 -17.72 -5.42 4.44
C ARG A 47 -16.58 -4.57 4.98
N GLN A 48 -16.82 -3.28 5.25
CA GLN A 48 -15.81 -2.40 5.82
C GLN A 48 -15.38 -2.85 7.23
N LEU A 49 -16.31 -3.32 8.05
CA LEU A 49 -16.03 -3.83 9.39
C LEU A 49 -15.14 -5.07 9.33
N ILE A 50 -15.41 -6.00 8.40
CA ILE A 50 -14.57 -7.19 8.19
C ILE A 50 -13.14 -6.76 7.79
N PHE A 51 -12.99 -5.81 6.86
CA PHE A 51 -11.66 -5.31 6.47
C PHE A 51 -10.94 -4.61 7.63
N LEU A 52 -11.66 -3.87 8.47
CA LEU A 52 -11.09 -3.26 9.67
C LEU A 52 -10.55 -4.35 10.62
N LEU A 53 -11.34 -5.39 10.90
CA LEU A 53 -10.91 -6.51 11.74
C LEU A 53 -9.72 -7.26 11.13
N LEU A 54 -9.70 -7.48 9.83
CA LEU A 54 -8.58 -8.10 9.11
C LEU A 54 -7.30 -7.26 9.25
N SER A 55 -7.43 -5.93 9.15
CA SER A 55 -6.29 -5.02 9.30
C SER A 55 -5.69 -5.07 10.70
N TRP A 56 -6.52 -5.20 11.75
CA TRP A 56 -6.05 -5.45 13.12
C TRP A 56 -5.28 -6.76 13.24
N GLY A 57 -5.76 -7.83 12.61
CA GLY A 57 -5.04 -9.10 12.52
C GLY A 57 -3.65 -8.94 11.88
N MET A 58 -3.57 -8.21 10.77
CA MET A 58 -2.31 -7.89 10.10
C MET A 58 -1.35 -7.07 10.98
N ILE A 59 -1.85 -6.03 11.68
CA ILE A 59 -1.05 -5.20 12.59
C ILE A 59 -0.44 -6.07 13.70
N LEU A 60 -1.24 -6.92 14.34
CA LEU A 60 -0.78 -7.82 15.40
C LEU A 60 0.25 -8.85 14.90
N LEU A 61 0.05 -9.36 13.67
CA LEU A 61 1.00 -10.27 13.04
C LEU A 61 2.34 -9.58 12.81
N ILE A 62 2.35 -8.39 12.19
CA ILE A 62 3.56 -7.61 11.91
C ILE A 62 4.28 -7.22 13.21
N GLN A 63 3.54 -6.89 14.26
CA GLN A 63 4.09 -6.57 15.58
C GLN A 63 4.88 -7.74 16.17
N LYS A 64 4.37 -8.97 16.01
CA LYS A 64 5.04 -10.21 16.45
C LYS A 64 6.21 -10.60 15.55
N THR A 65 6.21 -10.20 14.28
CA THR A 65 7.31 -10.49 13.35
C THR A 65 8.60 -9.77 13.76
N ARG A 66 9.74 -10.47 13.68
CA ARG A 66 11.06 -9.87 13.94
C ARG A 66 11.39 -8.80 12.91
N VAL A 67 11.92 -7.67 13.37
CA VAL A 67 12.31 -6.54 12.50
C VAL A 67 13.32 -6.96 11.43
N GLU A 68 14.24 -7.87 11.77
CA GLU A 68 15.23 -8.41 10.83
C GLU A 68 14.61 -9.12 9.63
N ILE A 69 13.47 -9.79 9.84
CA ILE A 69 12.72 -10.47 8.77
C ILE A 69 12.01 -9.44 7.89
N LEU A 70 11.35 -8.45 8.53
CA LEU A 70 10.63 -7.37 7.83
C LEU A 70 11.57 -6.51 6.97
N LEU A 71 12.79 -6.27 7.46
CA LEU A 71 13.82 -5.53 6.73
C LEU A 71 14.72 -6.43 5.89
N SER A 72 14.41 -7.72 5.73
CA SER A 72 15.25 -8.61 4.94
C SER A 72 15.19 -8.26 3.46
N LYS A 73 16.34 -8.25 2.78
CA LYS A 73 16.43 -8.01 1.33
C LYS A 73 15.58 -9.01 0.53
N LYS A 74 15.51 -10.26 0.99
CA LYS A 74 14.69 -11.31 0.34
C LYS A 74 13.20 -10.96 0.36
N LEU A 75 12.68 -10.52 1.51
CA LEU A 75 11.29 -10.12 1.64
C LEU A 75 10.98 -8.85 0.85
N ALA A 76 11.88 -7.87 0.87
CA ALA A 76 11.74 -6.64 0.09
C ALA A 76 11.68 -6.89 -1.42
N VAL A 77 12.64 -7.66 -1.95
CA VAL A 77 12.67 -8.03 -3.38
C VAL A 77 11.49 -8.93 -3.73
N GLY A 78 11.13 -9.87 -2.87
CA GLY A 78 9.99 -10.77 -3.08
C GLY A 78 8.66 -10.03 -3.17
N LEU A 79 8.38 -9.12 -2.24
CA LEU A 79 7.17 -8.28 -2.26
C LEU A 79 7.12 -7.36 -3.47
N LEU A 80 8.25 -6.75 -3.82
CA LEU A 80 8.36 -5.88 -4.99
C LEU A 80 8.11 -6.67 -6.29
N ALA A 81 8.77 -7.82 -6.46
CA ALA A 81 8.59 -8.67 -7.62
C ALA A 81 7.15 -9.18 -7.72
N PHE A 82 6.58 -9.63 -6.60
CA PHE A 82 5.18 -10.05 -6.54
C PHE A 82 4.22 -8.91 -6.91
N GLY A 83 4.43 -7.70 -6.39
CA GLY A 83 3.63 -6.52 -6.75
C GLY A 83 3.72 -6.17 -8.23
N ILE A 84 4.91 -6.22 -8.83
CA ILE A 84 5.10 -6.00 -10.27
C ILE A 84 4.37 -7.07 -11.09
N VAL A 85 4.49 -8.35 -10.72
CA VAL A 85 3.77 -9.44 -11.39
C VAL A 85 2.26 -9.22 -11.30
N MET A 86 1.75 -8.82 -10.14
CA MET A 86 0.33 -8.51 -9.99
C MET A 86 -0.09 -7.28 -10.79
N LEU A 87 0.74 -6.25 -10.91
CA LEU A 87 0.45 -5.12 -11.79
C LEU A 87 0.33 -5.56 -13.25
N LEU A 88 1.23 -6.43 -13.72
CA LEU A 88 1.13 -7.00 -15.07
C LEU A 88 -0.12 -7.85 -15.23
N LEU A 89 -0.47 -8.68 -14.24
CA LEU A 89 -1.70 -9.48 -14.23
C LEU A 89 -2.96 -8.60 -14.28
N ALA A 90 -2.93 -7.41 -13.70
CA ALA A 90 -4.07 -6.50 -13.73
C ALA A 90 -4.39 -6.04 -15.16
N TYR A 91 -3.42 -6.00 -16.06
CA TYR A 91 -3.64 -5.69 -17.48
C TYR A 91 -4.21 -6.87 -18.27
N LEU A 92 -4.17 -8.10 -17.75
CA LEU A 92 -4.81 -9.23 -18.43
C LEU A 92 -6.34 -9.14 -18.28
N PRO A 93 -7.10 -9.38 -19.38
CA PRO A 93 -8.56 -9.23 -19.39
C PRO A 93 -9.29 -10.25 -18.49
N PHE A 94 -8.64 -11.36 -18.13
CA PHE A 94 -9.23 -12.39 -17.26
C PHE A 94 -9.23 -12.01 -15.77
N PHE A 95 -8.29 -11.18 -15.33
CA PHE A 95 -8.09 -10.83 -13.92
C PHE A 95 -8.37 -9.34 -13.64
N GLY A 96 -8.11 -8.49 -14.62
CA GLY A 96 -8.31 -7.05 -14.55
C GLY A 96 -9.77 -6.65 -14.57
N VAL A 97 -10.18 -5.82 -13.63
CA VAL A 97 -11.47 -5.14 -13.63
C VAL A 97 -11.25 -3.69 -14.02
N SER A 98 -11.98 -3.25 -15.05
CA SER A 98 -12.05 -1.84 -15.41
C SER A 98 -13.03 -1.12 -14.49
N VAL A 99 -12.53 -0.18 -13.70
CA VAL A 99 -13.34 0.70 -12.85
C VAL A 99 -13.11 2.12 -13.35
N ASN A 100 -14.19 2.85 -13.68
CA ASN A 100 -14.14 4.21 -14.23
C ASN A 100 -13.23 4.34 -15.48
N GLY A 101 -13.22 3.33 -16.34
CA GLY A 101 -12.45 3.33 -17.60
C GLY A 101 -10.96 2.99 -17.45
N ALA A 102 -10.48 2.65 -16.25
CA ALA A 102 -9.10 2.25 -16.01
C ALA A 102 -8.99 0.84 -15.43
N GLN A 103 -8.11 0.02 -16.03
CA GLN A 103 -7.86 -1.36 -15.60
C GLN A 103 -6.72 -1.40 -14.58
N ARG A 104 -7.07 -1.12 -13.32
CA ARG A 104 -6.11 -1.03 -12.18
C ARG A 104 -6.40 -2.01 -11.05
N TRP A 105 -7.57 -2.64 -11.10
CA TRP A 105 -8.06 -3.51 -10.05
C TRP A 105 -7.98 -4.94 -10.51
N ILE A 106 -7.66 -5.84 -9.58
CA ILE A 106 -7.82 -7.28 -9.80
C ILE A 106 -8.95 -7.75 -8.91
N SER A 107 -9.87 -8.55 -9.47
CA SER A 107 -10.93 -9.20 -8.71
C SER A 107 -10.70 -10.69 -8.66
N ILE A 108 -10.53 -11.22 -7.45
CA ILE A 108 -10.38 -12.66 -7.20
C ILE A 108 -11.45 -13.08 -6.19
N PHE A 109 -12.31 -14.04 -6.55
CA PHE A 109 -13.39 -14.56 -5.71
C PHE A 109 -14.29 -13.47 -5.06
N GLY A 110 -14.59 -12.40 -5.79
CA GLY A 110 -15.42 -11.29 -5.30
C GLY A 110 -14.69 -10.27 -4.41
N ILE A 111 -13.40 -10.48 -4.13
CA ILE A 111 -12.53 -9.50 -3.46
C ILE A 111 -11.76 -8.74 -4.52
N GLN A 112 -11.96 -7.42 -4.53
CA GLN A 112 -11.19 -6.51 -5.36
C GLN A 112 -9.99 -6.00 -4.56
N PHE A 113 -8.79 -6.14 -5.12
CA PHE A 113 -7.56 -5.60 -4.56
C PHE A 113 -6.82 -4.77 -5.59
N GLN A 114 -6.07 -3.78 -5.11
CA GLN A 114 -5.24 -2.93 -5.96
C GLN A 114 -3.77 -3.37 -5.84
N PRO A 115 -3.17 -3.95 -6.89
CA PRO A 115 -1.78 -4.44 -6.84
C PRO A 115 -0.76 -3.38 -6.45
N SER A 116 -1.02 -2.10 -6.77
CA SER A 116 -0.11 -1.01 -6.45
C SER A 116 0.10 -0.81 -4.95
N GLU A 117 -0.86 -1.20 -4.09
CA GLU A 117 -0.67 -1.14 -2.64
C GLU A 117 0.48 -2.04 -2.20
N ILE A 118 0.55 -3.26 -2.75
CA ILE A 118 1.61 -4.24 -2.45
C ILE A 118 2.94 -3.75 -3.01
N THR A 119 2.94 -3.26 -4.25
CA THR A 119 4.14 -2.71 -4.89
C THR A 119 4.71 -1.53 -4.11
N ASN A 120 3.87 -0.64 -3.58
CA ASN A 120 4.33 0.50 -2.78
C ASN A 120 5.04 0.04 -1.50
N VAL A 121 4.48 -0.94 -0.78
CA VAL A 121 5.12 -1.51 0.42
C VAL A 121 6.44 -2.19 0.05
N GLY A 122 6.46 -3.00 -1.01
CA GLY A 122 7.67 -3.64 -1.51
C GLY A 122 8.75 -2.63 -1.90
N MET A 123 8.37 -1.54 -2.56
CA MET A 123 9.26 -0.45 -2.97
C MET A 123 9.88 0.27 -1.77
N ILE A 124 9.08 0.60 -0.74
CA ILE A 124 9.59 1.22 0.48
C ILE A 124 10.63 0.33 1.15
N LEU A 125 10.35 -0.98 1.29
CA LEU A 125 11.28 -1.93 1.90
C LEU A 125 12.54 -2.15 1.06
N TYR A 126 12.40 -2.16 -0.26
CA TYR A 126 13.51 -2.28 -1.20
C TYR A 126 14.43 -1.07 -1.11
N LEU A 127 13.87 0.15 -1.19
CA LEU A 127 14.62 1.38 -1.08
C LEU A 127 15.28 1.52 0.29
N ALA A 128 14.58 1.16 1.38
CA ALA A 128 15.17 1.15 2.71
C ALA A 128 16.40 0.24 2.81
N ASN A 129 16.38 -0.93 2.14
CA ASN A 129 17.53 -1.82 2.04
C ASN A 129 18.63 -1.27 1.14
N TYR A 130 18.26 -0.66 0.00
CA TYR A 130 19.21 -0.12 -0.96
C TYR A 130 20.00 1.07 -0.39
N PHE A 131 19.31 1.98 0.29
CA PHE A 131 19.92 3.16 0.92
C PHE A 131 20.57 2.90 2.28
N LYS A 132 20.46 1.69 2.82
CA LYS A 132 21.17 1.31 4.05
C LYS A 132 22.68 1.45 3.88
N ASP A 133 23.19 1.22 2.68
CA ASP A 133 24.61 1.39 2.35
C ASP A 133 24.88 2.84 1.88
N LYS A 134 25.64 3.60 2.68
CA LYS A 134 25.97 5.02 2.40
C LYS A 134 26.61 5.25 1.01
N ARG A 135 27.25 4.23 0.43
CA ARG A 135 27.80 4.30 -0.94
C ARG A 135 26.70 4.47 -1.98
N SER A 136 25.61 3.71 -1.85
CA SER A 136 24.49 3.73 -2.80
C SER A 136 23.84 5.12 -2.89
N PHE A 137 23.66 5.78 -1.75
CA PHE A 137 23.12 7.15 -1.70
C PHE A 137 24.03 8.16 -2.42
N ASN A 138 25.35 8.06 -2.20
CA ASN A 138 26.30 8.97 -2.84
C ASN A 138 26.40 8.75 -4.35
N GLU A 139 26.33 7.51 -4.83
CA GLU A 139 26.30 7.21 -6.26
C GLU A 139 25.02 7.74 -6.92
N LEU A 140 23.85 7.56 -6.28
CA LEU A 140 22.60 8.15 -6.78
C LEU A 140 22.65 9.69 -6.82
N LYS A 141 23.22 10.32 -5.78
CA LYS A 141 23.39 11.78 -5.75
C LYS A 141 24.30 12.24 -6.89
N LYS A 142 25.41 11.55 -7.16
CA LYS A 142 26.31 11.85 -8.29
C LYS A 142 25.60 11.69 -9.63
N THR A 143 24.87 10.60 -9.85
CA THR A 143 24.14 10.36 -11.10
C THR A 143 23.04 11.40 -11.31
N ALA A 144 22.29 11.75 -10.27
CA ALA A 144 21.27 12.79 -10.35
C ALA A 144 21.89 14.17 -10.67
N LEU A 145 22.99 14.53 -10.01
CA LEU A 145 23.72 15.78 -10.31
C LEU A 145 24.28 15.80 -11.74
N SER A 146 24.79 14.65 -12.23
CA SER A 146 25.25 14.50 -13.61
C SER A 146 24.11 14.73 -14.61
N LEU A 147 22.95 14.09 -14.40
CA LEU A 147 21.77 14.28 -15.26
C LEU A 147 21.27 15.73 -15.24
N ILE A 148 21.21 16.38 -14.08
CA ILE A 148 20.82 17.79 -13.96
C ILE A 148 21.82 18.68 -14.70
N SER A 149 23.12 18.43 -14.55
CA SER A 149 24.16 19.19 -15.26
C SER A 149 24.08 19.00 -16.77
N MET A 150 23.73 17.80 -17.24
CA MET A 150 23.57 17.49 -18.66
C MET A 150 22.32 18.15 -19.25
N LEU A 151 21.21 18.17 -18.51
CA LEU A 151 19.99 18.88 -18.90
C LEU A 151 20.19 20.40 -18.91
N TRP A 152 20.91 20.95 -17.93
CA TRP A 152 21.23 22.37 -17.89
C TRP A 152 22.20 22.78 -19.01
N ALA A 153 23.20 21.96 -19.31
CA ALA A 153 24.09 22.16 -20.44
C ALA A 153 23.35 22.09 -21.79
N GLY A 154 22.40 21.17 -21.94
CA GLY A 154 21.56 21.07 -23.14
C GLY A 154 20.58 22.23 -23.31
N SER A 155 20.09 22.82 -22.21
CA SER A 155 19.18 23.99 -22.24
C SER A 155 19.86 25.28 -22.67
N ASN A 156 21.18 25.41 -22.51
CA ASN A 156 21.95 26.59 -22.93
C ASN A 156 22.57 26.44 -24.33
N ALA A 157 22.36 25.30 -24.98
CA ALA A 157 22.88 24.97 -26.32
C ALA A 157 21.81 25.03 -27.43
N ALA A 158 20.59 25.47 -27.10
CA ALA A 158 19.49 25.78 -28.00
C ALA A 158 19.16 27.28 -27.93
#